data_AF-A0A415H111-F1
#
_entry.id   AF-A0A415H111-F1
#
_cell.length_a   1.000
_cell.length_b   1.000
_cell.length_c   1.000
_cell.angle_alpha   90.00
_cell.angle_beta   90.00
_cell.angle_gamma   90.00
#
_symmetry.space_group_name_H-M   'P 1'
#
loop_
_entity.id
_entity.type
_entity.pdbx_description
1 polymer ?
#
loop_
_entity_poly.entity_id
_entity_poly.type
_entity_poly.pdbx_seq_one_letter_code
_entity_poly.pdbx_strand_id
1 'polypeptide(L)'
;MTNNIHVNSDSVISIVGATIKGIENIQEDVNDAYSSLIDLLSDASGEEVDALREQLETENNLAIALCNTLTKFSNSIRFAASEFTELDSTGASQMGNK
;
A
#
# COMPACT_ATOMS: atom_id res chain seq x y z
N MET A 1 -21.11 33.57 -2.91
CA MET A 1 -21.32 32.19 -2.48
C MET A 1 -20.10 31.40 -2.90
N THR A 2 -19.20 31.11 -1.98
CA THR A 2 -18.06 30.23 -2.24
C THR A 2 -18.64 28.83 -2.41
N ASN A 3 -18.38 28.18 -3.54
CA ASN A 3 -18.71 26.76 -3.70
C ASN A 3 -17.80 25.99 -2.73
N ASN A 4 -18.30 25.68 -1.52
CA ASN A 4 -17.61 24.78 -0.62
C ASN A 4 -17.62 23.39 -1.26
N ILE A 5 -16.49 23.00 -1.85
CA ILE A 5 -16.25 21.62 -2.24
C ILE A 5 -16.04 20.85 -0.94
N HIS A 6 -17.06 20.12 -0.50
CA HIS A 6 -16.94 19.21 0.62
C HIS A 6 -16.25 17.93 0.13
N VAL A 7 -14.98 17.76 0.50
CA VAL A 7 -14.25 16.51 0.27
C VAL A 7 -14.69 15.51 1.33
N ASN A 8 -15.20 14.35 0.92
CA ASN A 8 -15.55 13.26 1.83
C ASN A 8 -14.29 12.53 2.30
N SER A 9 -13.51 13.20 3.16
CA SER A 9 -12.23 12.69 3.67
C SER A 9 -12.40 11.41 4.49
N ASP A 10 -13.51 11.24 5.21
CA ASP A 10 -13.79 10.01 5.99
C ASP A 10 -13.90 8.78 5.09
N SER A 11 -14.61 8.91 3.96
CA SER A 11 -14.69 7.86 2.95
C SER A 11 -13.31 7.55 2.35
N VAL A 12 -12.51 8.58 2.06
CA VAL A 12 -11.14 8.40 1.55
C VAL A 12 -10.28 7.64 2.56
N ILE A 13 -10.30 8.04 3.84
CA ILE A 13 -9.55 7.36 4.91
C ILE A 13 -9.97 5.88 5.01
N SER A 14 -11.28 5.60 4.96
CA SER A 14 -11.82 4.24 5.02
C SER A 14 -11.37 3.40 3.82
N ILE A 15 -11.51 3.91 2.59
CA ILE A 15 -11.13 3.20 1.36
C ILE A 15 -9.63 2.92 1.37
N VAL A 16 -8.82 3.92 1.71
CA VAL A 16 -7.36 3.78 1.76
C VAL A 16 -6.93 2.80 2.85
N GLY A 17 -7.61 2.77 4.00
CA GLY A 17 -7.39 1.76 5.03
C GLY A 17 -7.64 0.34 4.53
N ALA A 18 -8.73 0.12 3.78
CA ALA A 18 -9.00 -1.16 3.15
C ALA A 18 -7.95 -1.53 2.08
N THR A 19 -7.49 -0.55 1.29
CA THR A 19 -6.42 -0.73 0.31
C THR A 19 -5.11 -1.17 0.95
N ILE A 20 -4.70 -0.55 2.06
CA ILE A 20 -3.47 -0.93 2.80
C ILE A 20 -3.57 -2.40 3.24
N LYS A 21 -4.69 -2.81 3.83
CA LYS A 21 -4.92 -4.20 4.23
C LYS A 21 -4.88 -5.16 3.03
N GLY A 22 -5.44 -4.76 1.89
CA GLY A 22 -5.37 -5.53 0.66
C GLY A 22 -3.95 -5.71 0.15
N ILE A 23 -3.11 -4.67 0.23
CA ILE A 23 -1.69 -4.74 -0.13
C ILE A 23 -0.93 -5.69 0.80
N GLU A 24 -1.20 -5.65 2.11
CA GLU A 24 -0.58 -6.56 3.09
C GLU A 24 -0.88 -8.03 2.76
N ASN A 25 -2.15 -8.36 2.46
CA ASN A 25 -2.54 -9.71 2.05
C ASN A 25 -1.85 -10.15 0.75
N ILE A 26 -1.80 -9.26 -0.25
CA ILE A 26 -1.12 -9.56 -1.53
C ILE A 26 0.38 -9.80 -1.30
N GLN A 27 1.01 -9.03 -0.41
CA GLN A 27 2.42 -9.22 -0.10
C GLN A 27 2.69 -10.59 0.52
N GLU A 28 1.82 -11.04 1.44
CA GLU A 28 1.88 -12.38 2.03
C GLU A 28 1.71 -13.46 0.95
N ASP A 29 0.63 -13.40 0.16
CA ASP A 29 0.34 -14.36 -0.92
C ASP A 29 1.49 -14.47 -1.93
N VAL A 30 2.06 -13.33 -2.34
CA VAL A 30 3.15 -13.29 -3.32
C VAL A 30 4.43 -13.88 -2.73
N ASN A 31 4.77 -13.52 -1.49
CA ASN A 31 5.96 -14.05 -0.84
C ASN A 31 5.86 -15.57 -0.68
N ASP A 32 4.70 -16.08 -0.26
CA ASP A 32 4.44 -17.51 -0.11
C ASP A 32 4.53 -18.26 -1.45
N ALA A 33 4.03 -17.67 -2.53
CA ALA A 33 4.13 -18.24 -3.87
C ALA A 33 5.59 -18.34 -4.34
N TYR A 34 6.40 -17.29 -4.17
CA TYR A 34 7.82 -17.31 -4.55
C TYR A 34 8.63 -18.27 -3.69
N SER A 35 8.42 -18.28 -2.36
CA SER A 35 9.07 -19.25 -1.47
C SER A 35 8.75 -20.68 -1.89
N SER A 36 7.49 -20.97 -2.20
CA SER A 36 7.08 -22.30 -2.68
C SER A 36 7.75 -22.69 -4.00
N LEU A 37 7.92 -21.75 -4.94
CA LEU A 37 8.60 -22.02 -6.21
C LEU A 37 10.10 -22.27 -6.02
N ILE A 38 10.76 -21.50 -5.15
CA ILE A 38 12.17 -21.67 -4.82
C ILE A 38 12.38 -23.04 -4.14
N ASP A 39 11.50 -23.42 -3.21
CA ASP A 39 11.53 -24.71 -2.53
C ASP A 39 11.33 -25.87 -3.51
N LEU A 40 10.40 -25.79 -4.46
CA LEU A 40 10.22 -26.81 -5.50
C LEU A 40 11.46 -27.02 -6.36
N LEU A 41 12.27 -25.98 -6.51
CA LEU A 41 13.51 -26.05 -7.26
C LEU A 41 14.69 -26.47 -6.37
N SER A 42 14.59 -26.60 -5.04
CA SER A 42 15.73 -26.77 -4.13
C SER A 42 16.64 -27.94 -4.48
N ASP A 43 16.04 -29.05 -4.91
CA ASP A 43 16.75 -30.32 -5.15
C ASP A 43 17.26 -30.46 -6.59
N ALA A 44 16.84 -29.55 -7.49
CA ALA A 44 17.33 -29.50 -8.85
C ALA A 44 18.73 -28.88 -8.89
N SER A 45 19.54 -29.18 -9.90
CA SER A 45 20.90 -28.63 -10.00
C SER A 45 21.26 -28.39 -11.45
N GLY A 46 22.02 -27.33 -11.71
CA GLY A 46 22.45 -26.95 -13.05
C GLY A 46 22.36 -25.43 -13.21
N GLU A 47 23.21 -24.89 -14.09
CA GLU A 47 23.36 -23.45 -14.29
C GLU A 47 22.02 -22.75 -14.62
N GLU A 48 21.16 -23.40 -15.40
CA GLU A 48 19.83 -22.90 -15.74
C GLU A 48 18.89 -22.84 -14.52
N VAL A 49 18.95 -23.85 -13.64
CA VAL A 49 18.12 -23.91 -12.43
C VAL A 49 18.61 -22.88 -11.41
N ASP A 50 19.92 -22.73 -11.27
CA ASP A 50 20.53 -21.74 -10.37
C ASP A 50 20.17 -20.32 -10.80
N ALA A 51 20.26 -20.02 -12.11
CA ALA A 51 19.83 -18.75 -12.68
C ALA A 51 18.32 -18.49 -12.46
N LEU A 52 17.49 -19.52 -12.60
CA LEU A 52 16.05 -19.41 -12.35
C LEU A 52 15.75 -19.09 -10.88
N ARG A 53 16.45 -19.72 -9.91
CA ARG A 53 16.27 -19.40 -8.48
C ARG A 53 16.66 -17.96 -8.17
N GLU A 54 17.80 -17.49 -8.69
CA GLU A 54 18.24 -16.10 -8.51
C GLU A 54 17.21 -15.11 -9.08
N GLN A 55 16.64 -15.43 -10.25
CA GLN A 55 15.57 -14.63 -10.85
C GLN A 55 14.32 -14.58 -9.96
N LEU A 56 13.87 -15.72 -9.42
CA LEU A 56 12.69 -15.79 -8.54
C LEU A 56 12.91 -15.00 -7.24
N GLU A 57 14.10 -15.08 -6.63
CA GLU A 57 14.44 -14.28 -5.46
C GLU A 57 14.42 -12.77 -5.77
N THR A 58 14.97 -12.39 -6.92
CA THR A 58 14.98 -11.00 -7.38
C THR A 58 13.55 -10.48 -7.61
N GLU A 59 12.70 -11.30 -8.23
CA GLU A 59 11.32 -10.94 -8.50
C GLU A 59 10.49 -10.83 -7.21
N ASN A 60 10.70 -11.74 -6.24
CA ASN A 60 10.07 -11.66 -4.93
C ASN A 60 10.46 -10.36 -4.19
N ASN A 61 11.75 -10.03 -4.17
CA ASN A 61 12.24 -8.79 -3.56
C ASN A 61 11.65 -7.55 -4.22
N LEU A 62 11.50 -7.56 -5.55
CA LEU A 62 10.87 -6.47 -6.29
C LEU A 62 9.38 -6.35 -5.94
N ALA A 63 8.65 -7.46 -5.82
CA ALA A 63 7.24 -7.46 -5.45
C ALA A 63 7.03 -6.94 -4.02
N ILE A 64 7.88 -7.33 -3.07
CA ILE A 64 7.89 -6.79 -1.70
C ILE A 64 8.17 -5.28 -1.72
N ALA A 65 9.14 -4.82 -2.51
CA ALA A 65 9.45 -3.40 -2.64
C ALA A 65 8.26 -2.60 -3.23
N LEU A 66 7.55 -3.17 -4.20
CA LEU A 66 6.34 -2.59 -4.78
C LEU A 66 5.22 -2.46 -3.73
N CYS A 67 4.93 -3.53 -2.99
CA CYS A 67 3.92 -3.52 -1.92
C CYS A 67 4.24 -2.45 -0.86
N ASN A 68 5.50 -2.39 -0.41
CA ASN A 68 5.97 -1.37 0.52
C ASN A 68 5.79 0.06 -0.03
N THR A 69 6.05 0.26 -1.32
CA THR A 69 5.89 1.56 -1.98
C THR A 69 4.41 1.97 -2.04
N LEU A 70 3.53 1.05 -2.40
CA LEU A 70 2.08 1.28 -2.45
C LEU A 70 1.50 1.55 -1.06
N THR A 71 1.97 0.84 -0.03
CA THR A 71 1.58 1.08 1.36
C THR A 71 2.02 2.46 1.84
N LYS A 72 3.25 2.89 1.52
CA LYS A 72 3.73 4.25 1.83
C LYS A 72 2.89 5.31 1.13
N PHE A 73 2.64 5.15 -0.17
CA PHE A 73 1.81 6.07 -0.94
C PHE A 73 0.38 6.16 -0.38
N SER A 74 -0.22 5.02 -0.05
CA SER A 74 -1.54 4.94 0.59
C SER A 74 -1.56 5.67 1.92
N ASN A 75 -0.53 5.49 2.76
CA ASN A 75 -0.41 6.24 4.02
C ASN A 75 -0.30 7.75 3.80
N SER A 76 0.40 8.22 2.77
CA SER A 76 0.46 9.64 2.42
C SER A 76 -0.92 10.20 2.04
N ILE A 77 -1.73 9.44 1.29
CA ILE A 77 -3.10 9.84 0.96
C ILE A 77 -3.95 9.92 2.23
N ARG A 78 -3.87 8.90 3.09
CA ARG A 78 -4.61 8.86 4.36
C ARG A 78 -4.25 10.05 5.24
N PHE A 79 -2.96 10.38 5.33
CA PHE A 79 -2.47 11.54 6.07
C PHE A 79 -3.05 12.84 5.53
N ALA A 80 -2.95 13.08 4.22
CA ALA A 80 -3.51 14.29 3.60
C ALA A 80 -5.03 14.40 3.81
N ALA A 81 -5.77 13.28 3.73
CA ALA A 81 -7.20 13.27 4.00
C ALA A 81 -7.52 13.65 5.46
N SER A 82 -6.76 13.14 6.43
CA SER A 82 -6.89 13.51 7.84
C SER A 82 -6.62 14.99 8.09
N GLU A 83 -5.55 15.55 7.48
CA GLU A 83 -5.22 16.98 7.59
C GLU A 83 -6.35 17.86 7.02
N PHE A 84 -6.98 17.45 5.91
CA PHE A 84 -8.13 18.17 5.37
C PHE A 84 -9.34 18.14 6.30
N THR A 85 -9.62 17.00 6.97
CA THR A 85 -10.69 16.91 7.98
C THR A 85 -10.41 17.84 9.16
N GLU A 86 -9.17 17.90 9.65
CA GLU A 86 -8.79 18.78 10.76
C GLU A 86 -8.93 20.27 10.37
N LEU A 87 -8.46 20.66 9.19
CA LEU A 87 -8.62 22.01 8.67
C LEU A 87 -10.09 22.43 8.52
N ASP A 88 -10.96 21.54 8.04
CA ASP A 88 -12.40 21.83 7.91
C ASP A 88 -13.04 22.05 9.28
N SER A 89 -12.72 21.18 10.26
CA SER A 89 -13.24 21.29 11.63
C SER A 89 -12.80 22.57 12.36
N THR A 90 -11.52 22.95 12.21
CA THR A 90 -10.93 24.12 12.86
C THR A 90 -11.38 25.42 12.18
N GLY A 91 -11.46 25.43 10.84
CA GLY A 91 -12.00 26.54 10.06
C GLY A 91 -13.46 26.83 10.38
N ALA A 92 -14.32 25.81 10.43
CA ALA A 92 -15.71 25.94 10.83
C ALA A 92 -15.86 26.52 12.24
N SER A 93 -15.04 26.03 13.19
CA SER A 93 -15.04 26.50 14.59
C SER A 93 -14.63 27.97 14.72
N GLN A 94 -13.68 28.45 13.91
CA GLN A 94 -13.26 29.85 13.92
C GLN A 94 -14.26 30.80 13.25
N MET A 95 -15.04 30.32 12.28
CA MET A 95 -16.09 31.10 11.63
C MET A 95 -17.36 31.22 12.49
N GLY A 96 -17.68 30.23 13.31
CA GLY A 96 -18.83 30.27 14.23
C GLY A 96 -18.65 31.19 15.44
N ASN A 97 -17.41 31.60 15.75
CA ASN A 97 -17.05 32.50 16.85
C ASN A 97 -16.96 33.99 16.44
N LYS A 98 -17.51 34.37 15.27
CA LYS A 98 -17.58 35.76 14.80
C LYS A 98 -18.99 36.35 14.86
#